data_AF-A0AAD6Z0U6-F1
#
_entry.id   AF-A0AAD6Z0U6-F1
#
_cell.length_a   1.000
_cell.length_b   1.000
_cell.length_c   1.000
_cell.angle_alpha   90.00
_cell.angle_beta   90.00
_cell.angle_gamma   90.00
#
_symmetry.space_group_name_H-M   'P 1'
#
loop_
_entity.id
_entity.type
_entity.pdbx_description
1 polymer ?
#
loop_
_entity_poly.entity_id
_entity_poly.type
_entity_poly.pdbx_seq_one_letter_code
_entity_poly.pdbx_strand_id
1 'polypeptide(L)'
;MPGFAPVEALWRANTPSGYFRTVDVTLHAHRPTPITDQLQGALFAAPEHSAQRLFVKCTALGVESPRHIKLVLPTTHGFLPRRNFFERRLLDCPFAEEITGFLVPVEKTELCSRTNDFLAIIAVAAAGILLRADATEDHLAVVEKELAARIGFIQAVKDLDVRLIVLGPKGPQHWLETPENAAGFCGALVPVNLAFGADLPARISAAVRGYTGWDCVDGMFTAHDRYLVATAQAAEMLGLPAAPVRAHEISTDKFAGVHDARQRIGTGDEVRYPAIVKPISGFASEGVAKVNSDGELFDSIAQINSARHGNVVIVETYIDGPEFDANFVLYRAGNLATLNVLAS
;
A
#
# COMPACT_ATOMS: atom_id res chain seq x y z
N MET A 1 22.68 19.95 27.97
CA MET A 1 22.07 19.69 26.65
C MET A 1 23.05 18.83 25.88
N PRO A 2 22.66 17.66 25.34
CA PRO A 2 23.54 16.97 24.41
C PRO A 2 23.59 17.82 23.13
N GLY A 3 24.75 18.38 22.82
CA GLY A 3 24.96 19.16 21.61
C GLY A 3 24.88 18.25 20.39
N PHE A 4 23.98 18.54 19.47
CA PHE A 4 23.97 17.88 18.16
C PHE A 4 25.24 18.32 17.41
N ALA A 5 26.00 17.35 16.88
CA ALA A 5 27.13 17.66 16.02
C ALA A 5 26.63 18.33 14.73
N PRO A 6 27.32 19.35 14.19
CA PRO A 6 26.93 19.97 12.93
C PRO A 6 27.05 19.00 11.76
N VAL A 7 26.05 18.98 10.89
CA VAL A 7 25.91 18.05 9.75
C VAL A 7 25.77 18.85 8.45
N GLU A 8 26.54 18.50 7.43
CA GLU A 8 26.40 19.01 6.07
C GLU A 8 25.42 18.13 5.29
N ALA A 9 24.37 18.72 4.71
CA ALA A 9 23.42 18.03 3.85
C ALA A 9 23.66 18.45 2.39
N LEU A 10 24.16 17.52 1.58
CA LEU A 10 24.18 17.64 0.12
C LEU A 10 22.92 17.00 -0.43
N TRP A 11 22.26 17.63 -1.39
CA TRP A 11 21.06 17.07 -1.98
C TRP A 11 20.96 17.30 -3.48
N ARG A 12 20.29 16.36 -4.16
CA ARG A 12 20.07 16.38 -5.60
C ARG A 12 18.64 15.92 -5.91
N ALA A 13 17.89 16.77 -6.61
CA ALA A 13 16.61 16.37 -7.17
C ALA A 13 16.83 15.51 -8.42
N ASN A 14 16.17 14.35 -8.47
CA ASN A 14 16.20 13.46 -9.63
C ASN A 14 15.15 13.87 -10.67
N THR A 15 15.32 13.36 -11.89
CA THR A 15 14.31 13.51 -12.94
C THR A 15 13.02 12.81 -12.51
N PRO A 16 11.83 13.42 -12.67
CA PRO A 16 10.57 12.77 -12.32
C PRO A 16 10.39 11.40 -13.00
N SER A 17 9.92 10.41 -12.24
CA SER A 17 9.54 9.09 -12.74
C SER A 17 8.01 8.94 -12.67
N GLY A 18 7.33 9.59 -13.62
CA GLY A 18 5.86 9.60 -13.70
C GLY A 18 5.21 10.36 -12.54
N TYR A 19 4.70 9.64 -11.53
CA TYR A 19 3.81 10.14 -10.46
C TYR A 19 4.53 10.68 -9.24
N PHE A 20 5.86 10.54 -9.19
CA PHE A 20 6.67 11.12 -8.14
C PHE A 20 8.02 11.61 -8.68
N ARG A 21 8.68 12.41 -7.88
CA ARG A 21 10.07 12.80 -8.02
C ARG A 21 10.78 12.36 -6.76
N THR A 22 12.06 12.03 -6.86
CA THR A 22 12.87 11.78 -5.67
C THR A 22 13.91 12.86 -5.48
N VAL A 23 14.32 13.04 -4.22
CA VAL A 23 15.48 13.85 -3.84
C VAL A 23 16.43 12.95 -3.08
N ASP A 24 17.64 12.86 -3.57
CA ASP A 24 18.74 12.20 -2.90
C ASP A 24 19.37 13.19 -1.92
N VAL A 25 19.59 12.76 -0.69
CA VAL A 25 20.19 13.55 0.37
C VAL A 25 21.32 12.75 1.00
N THR A 26 22.52 13.33 1.06
CA THR A 26 23.67 12.77 1.75
C THR A 26 24.06 13.69 2.89
N LEU A 27 24.10 13.12 4.09
CA LEU A 27 24.49 13.77 5.33
C LEU A 27 25.94 13.42 5.66
N HIS A 28 26.81 14.42 5.73
CA HIS A 28 28.21 14.29 6.13
C HIS A 28 28.43 14.88 7.53
N ALA A 29 29.23 14.21 8.37
CA ALA A 29 29.71 14.86 9.59
C ALA A 29 30.86 15.84 9.33
N HIS A 30 30.97 16.80 10.26
CA HIS A 30 32.13 17.66 10.47
C HIS A 30 32.28 18.88 9.55
N ARG A 31 31.20 19.41 8.98
CA ARG A 31 31.20 20.79 8.45
C ARG A 31 29.96 21.57 8.87
N PRO A 32 30.11 22.77 9.48
CA PRO A 32 28.98 23.65 9.70
C PRO A 32 28.40 24.08 8.35
N THR A 33 27.13 23.76 8.11
CA THR A 33 26.37 24.30 6.98
C THR A 33 25.19 25.15 7.44
N PRO A 34 24.71 26.10 6.62
CA PRO A 34 23.53 26.93 6.93
C PRO A 34 22.25 26.12 7.23
N ILE A 35 22.18 24.88 6.73
CA ILE A 35 21.05 23.96 6.94
C ILE A 35 20.96 23.52 8.40
N THR A 36 22.09 23.41 9.11
CA THR A 36 22.12 22.98 10.52
C THR A 36 21.34 23.94 11.42
N ASP A 37 21.52 25.25 11.25
CA ASP A 37 20.86 26.28 12.06
C ASP A 37 19.37 26.39 11.75
N GLN A 38 19.00 26.20 10.47
CA GLN A 38 17.61 26.20 10.01
C GLN A 38 16.83 24.96 10.45
N LEU A 39 17.47 23.79 10.43
CA LEU A 39 16.86 22.55 10.92
C LEU A 39 16.74 22.58 12.45
N GLN A 40 17.76 23.01 13.20
CA GLN A 40 17.72 23.02 14.67
C GLN A 40 16.46 23.66 15.26
N GLY A 41 15.95 24.76 14.68
CA GLY A 41 14.69 25.37 15.11
C GLY A 41 13.43 24.55 14.78
N ALA A 42 13.39 23.91 13.61
CA ALA A 42 12.25 23.10 13.13
C ALA A 42 12.19 21.69 13.76
N LEU A 43 13.33 21.15 14.21
CA LEU A 43 13.47 19.76 14.68
C LEU A 43 12.80 19.50 16.06
N PHE A 44 12.62 20.52 16.91
CA PHE A 44 12.04 20.34 18.25
C PHE A 44 10.52 20.27 18.29
N ALA A 45 9.83 20.69 17.21
CA ALA A 45 8.36 20.70 17.11
C ALA A 45 7.82 19.76 16.01
N ALA A 46 8.68 18.97 15.38
CA ALA A 46 8.33 18.13 14.25
C ALA A 46 7.43 16.94 14.67
N PRO A 47 6.35 16.64 13.94
CA PRO A 47 5.54 15.44 14.15
C PRO A 47 6.37 14.16 14.10
N GLU A 48 5.91 13.11 14.79
CA GLU A 48 6.60 11.81 14.89
C GLU A 48 6.88 11.17 13.51
N HIS A 49 6.01 11.42 12.53
CA HIS A 49 6.12 10.87 11.18
C HIS A 49 6.35 11.99 10.16
N SER A 50 7.46 12.70 10.29
CA SER A 50 7.84 13.76 9.36
C SER A 50 9.27 13.59 8.85
N ALA A 51 9.55 14.16 7.67
CA ALA A 51 10.90 14.16 7.13
C ALA A 51 11.91 14.74 8.12
N GLN A 52 11.55 15.83 8.81
CA GLN A 52 12.38 16.46 9.85
C GLN A 52 12.79 15.46 10.94
N ARG A 53 11.87 14.60 11.41
CA ARG A 53 12.17 13.59 12.44
C ARG A 53 13.16 12.53 11.93
N LEU A 54 13.05 12.13 10.67
CA LEU A 54 14.01 11.23 10.03
C LEU A 54 15.42 11.85 10.02
N PHE A 55 15.54 13.15 9.73
CA PHE A 55 16.81 13.87 9.82
C PHE A 55 17.34 13.95 11.26
N VAL A 56 16.50 14.21 12.28
CA VAL A 56 16.93 14.15 13.69
C VAL A 56 17.54 12.80 14.02
N LYS A 57 16.87 11.71 13.61
CA LYS A 57 17.33 10.35 13.89
C LYS A 57 18.72 10.14 13.29
N CYS A 58 18.93 10.58 12.06
CA CYS A 58 20.23 10.46 11.39
C CYS A 58 21.33 11.27 12.08
N THR A 59 21.04 12.50 12.52
CA THR A 59 22.05 13.36 13.16
C THR A 59 22.33 12.99 14.61
N ALA A 60 21.35 12.45 15.34
CA ALA A 60 21.49 11.97 16.71
C ALA A 60 22.36 10.71 16.82
N LEU A 61 22.49 9.93 15.75
CA LEU A 61 23.25 8.67 15.73
C LEU A 61 24.77 8.86 15.76
N GLY A 62 25.29 10.10 15.69
CA GLY A 62 26.74 10.34 15.62
C GLY A 62 27.28 9.86 14.27
N VAL A 63 27.22 10.73 13.27
CA VAL A 63 27.48 10.35 11.88
C VAL A 63 28.99 10.20 11.62
N GLU A 64 29.64 9.10 12.02
CA GLU A 64 31.07 8.90 11.70
C GLU A 64 31.32 8.71 10.18
N SER A 65 30.29 8.27 9.46
CA SER A 65 30.30 8.00 8.01
C SER A 65 29.07 8.60 7.34
N PRO A 66 29.13 9.00 6.05
CA PRO A 66 27.99 9.62 5.38
C PRO A 66 26.71 8.79 5.47
N ARG A 67 25.57 9.45 5.67
CA ARG A 67 24.24 8.79 5.68
C ARG A 67 23.43 9.24 4.48
N HIS A 68 22.79 8.30 3.80
CA HIS A 68 22.03 8.56 2.58
C HIS A 68 20.53 8.40 2.84
N ILE A 69 19.75 9.37 2.36
CA ILE A 69 18.29 9.41 2.45
C ILE A 69 17.74 9.67 1.05
N LYS A 70 16.71 8.92 0.65
CA LYS A 70 15.90 9.23 -0.53
C LYS A 70 14.53 9.72 -0.10
N LEU A 71 14.21 10.95 -0.45
CA LEU A 71 12.88 11.53 -0.23
C LEU A 71 12.01 11.31 -1.46
N VAL A 72 10.75 10.97 -1.24
CA VAL A 72 9.74 10.81 -2.30
C VAL A 72 8.82 12.02 -2.27
N LEU A 73 8.74 12.74 -3.38
CA LEU A 73 7.95 13.95 -3.55
C LEU A 73 6.80 13.70 -4.55
N PRO A 74 5.56 14.06 -4.22
CA PRO A 74 4.46 14.01 -5.18
C PRO A 74 4.68 15.00 -6.34
N THR A 75 4.44 14.55 -7.58
CA THR A 75 4.47 15.42 -8.78
C THR A 75 3.08 15.86 -9.23
N THR A 76 2.04 15.37 -8.56
CA THR A 76 0.63 15.73 -8.80
C THR A 76 -0.08 15.90 -7.46
N HIS A 77 -1.12 16.75 -7.43
CA HIS A 77 -2.05 16.77 -6.31
C HIS A 77 -2.82 15.44 -6.24
N GLY A 78 -3.07 14.93 -5.04
CA GLY A 78 -3.75 13.65 -4.90
C GLY A 78 -4.06 13.29 -3.45
N PHE A 79 -4.40 12.02 -3.24
CA PHE A 79 -4.65 11.43 -1.93
C PHE A 79 -3.95 10.09 -1.87
N LEU A 80 -3.36 9.76 -0.72
CA LEU A 80 -2.88 8.41 -0.45
C LEU A 80 -3.93 7.66 0.39
N PRO A 81 -4.47 6.53 -0.11
CA PRO A 81 -5.57 5.82 0.56
C PRO A 81 -5.12 5.10 1.84
N ARG A 82 -3.81 4.98 2.08
CA ARG A 82 -3.25 4.17 3.17
C ARG A 82 -1.98 4.80 3.73
N ARG A 83 -1.87 4.79 5.06
CA ARG A 83 -0.76 5.40 5.83
C ARG A 83 0.59 4.73 5.55
N ASN A 84 0.60 3.40 5.48
CA ASN A 84 1.82 2.60 5.36
C ASN A 84 2.09 2.09 3.93
N PHE A 85 1.68 2.88 2.93
CA PHE A 85 1.80 2.49 1.53
C PHE A 85 3.26 2.23 1.13
N PHE A 86 4.18 3.12 1.51
CA PHE A 86 5.59 3.02 1.13
C PHE A 86 6.29 1.89 1.86
N GLU A 87 6.05 1.76 3.16
CA GLU A 87 6.60 0.73 4.03
C GLU A 87 6.24 -0.67 3.53
N ARG A 88 4.99 -0.86 3.08
CA ARG A 88 4.56 -2.15 2.51
C ARG A 88 5.11 -2.39 1.11
N ARG A 89 5.19 -1.36 0.26
CA ARG A 89 5.68 -1.52 -1.13
C ARG A 89 7.18 -1.68 -1.21
N LEU A 90 7.91 -1.13 -0.26
CA LEU A 90 9.37 -1.18 -0.20
C LEU A 90 9.87 -2.14 0.88
N LEU A 91 9.00 -3.01 1.40
CA LEU A 91 9.41 -4.11 2.25
C LEU A 91 10.49 -4.92 1.52
N ASP A 92 11.62 -5.15 2.18
CA ASP A 92 12.82 -5.78 1.61
C ASP A 92 13.45 -5.03 0.42
N CYS A 93 13.27 -3.70 0.34
CA CYS A 93 14.07 -2.90 -0.58
C CYS A 93 15.55 -3.04 -0.20
N PRO A 94 16.44 -3.49 -1.12
CA PRO A 94 17.87 -3.55 -0.86
C PRO A 94 18.40 -2.21 -0.38
N PHE A 95 19.32 -2.25 0.57
CA PHE A 95 20.00 -1.08 1.17
C PHE A 95 19.10 -0.15 1.97
N ALA A 96 17.78 -0.36 2.05
CA ALA A 96 16.91 0.37 2.96
C ALA A 96 17.12 -0.14 4.40
N GLU A 97 17.37 0.78 5.33
CA GLU A 97 17.36 0.52 6.77
C GLU A 97 15.98 0.80 7.35
N GLU A 98 15.36 1.89 6.88
CA GLU A 98 14.06 2.35 7.36
C GLU A 98 13.32 3.05 6.22
N ILE A 99 12.01 2.79 6.14
CA ILE A 99 11.09 3.46 5.23
C ILE A 99 10.01 4.10 6.09
N THR A 100 9.72 5.38 5.85
CA THR A 100 8.73 6.12 6.62
C THR A 100 7.83 6.91 5.68
N GLY A 101 6.52 6.62 5.72
CA GLY A 101 5.50 7.47 5.13
C GLY A 101 5.21 8.67 6.05
N PHE A 102 5.15 9.86 5.48
CA PHE A 102 4.87 11.10 6.23
C PHE A 102 3.40 11.54 6.14
N LEU A 103 2.63 10.89 5.27
CA LEU A 103 1.26 11.27 4.96
C LEU A 103 0.24 10.57 5.85
N VAL A 104 -0.81 11.30 6.22
CA VAL A 104 -1.98 10.73 6.89
C VAL A 104 -2.96 10.21 5.83
N PRO A 105 -3.66 9.07 6.04
CA PRO A 105 -4.67 8.60 5.09
C PRO A 105 -5.69 9.68 4.75
N VAL A 106 -6.05 9.79 3.48
CA VAL A 106 -7.07 10.76 2.98
C VAL A 106 -6.62 12.22 3.09
N GLU A 107 -5.38 12.49 3.52
CA GLU A 107 -4.79 13.81 3.43
C GLU A 107 -4.44 14.13 1.97
N LYS A 108 -4.74 15.38 1.57
CA LYS A 108 -4.44 15.84 0.22
C LYS A 108 -2.93 16.10 0.12
N THR A 109 -2.26 15.45 -0.82
CA THR A 109 -0.85 15.71 -1.10
C THR A 109 -0.70 17.03 -1.83
N GLU A 110 0.18 17.90 -1.31
CA GLU A 110 0.56 19.13 -1.99
C GLU A 110 1.65 18.88 -3.02
N LEU A 111 1.59 19.61 -4.13
CA LEU A 111 2.59 19.54 -5.18
C LEU A 111 3.90 20.18 -4.69
N CYS A 112 5.02 19.49 -4.85
CA CYS A 112 6.31 20.15 -4.72
C CYS A 112 6.55 21.05 -5.95
N SER A 113 6.42 22.37 -5.77
CA SER A 113 6.84 23.34 -6.78
C SER A 113 8.36 23.24 -7.00
N ARG A 114 8.85 23.66 -8.17
CA ARG A 114 10.31 23.72 -8.42
C ARG A 114 10.91 24.76 -7.47
N THR A 115 11.61 24.29 -6.44
CA THR A 115 12.27 25.13 -5.44
C THR A 115 13.67 24.59 -5.15
N ASN A 116 14.58 25.50 -4.79
CA ASN A 116 15.89 25.15 -4.22
C ASN A 116 15.90 25.26 -2.68
N ASP A 117 14.75 25.53 -2.07
CA ASP A 117 14.59 25.56 -0.62
C ASP A 117 14.42 24.14 -0.09
N PHE A 118 15.44 23.66 0.61
CA PHE A 118 15.45 22.33 1.20
C PHE A 118 14.35 22.13 2.26
N LEU A 119 14.02 23.17 3.05
CA LEU A 119 12.95 23.07 4.05
C LEU A 119 11.57 22.93 3.39
N ALA A 120 11.35 23.63 2.27
CA ALA A 120 10.14 23.47 1.49
C ALA A 120 10.04 22.05 0.89
N ILE A 121 11.16 21.48 0.43
CA ILE A 121 11.22 20.10 -0.10
C ILE A 121 10.85 19.07 0.96
N ILE A 122 11.45 19.12 2.15
CA ILE A 122 11.16 18.15 3.22
C ILE A 122 9.75 18.29 3.77
N ALA A 123 9.16 19.49 3.73
CA ALA A 123 7.81 19.73 4.22
C ALA A 123 6.72 19.08 3.35
N VAL A 124 6.98 18.90 2.05
CA VAL A 124 6.03 18.30 1.09
C VAL A 124 6.38 16.86 0.74
N ALA A 125 7.40 16.28 1.36
CA ALA A 125 7.78 14.90 1.11
C ALA A 125 6.67 13.95 1.56
N ALA A 126 6.33 12.99 0.69
CA ALA A 126 5.35 11.95 0.97
C ALA A 126 5.95 10.81 1.81
N ALA A 127 7.24 10.55 1.62
CA ALA A 127 7.99 9.51 2.34
C ALA A 127 9.49 9.79 2.33
N GLY A 128 10.20 9.10 3.22
CA GLY A 128 11.65 9.06 3.28
C GLY A 128 12.14 7.62 3.43
N ILE A 129 13.24 7.31 2.75
CA ILE A 129 13.92 6.02 2.79
C ILE A 129 15.32 6.29 3.30
N LEU A 130 15.60 5.88 4.54
CA LEU A 130 16.94 5.92 5.10
C LEU A 130 17.68 4.66 4.66
N LEU A 131 18.83 4.84 4.01
CA LEU A 131 19.69 3.73 3.62
C LEU A 131 20.56 3.27 4.81
N ARG A 132 20.98 2.01 4.78
CA ARG A 132 21.90 1.40 5.75
C ARG A 132 23.21 2.18 5.85
N ALA A 133 23.86 2.09 7.01
CA ALA A 133 25.13 2.78 7.27
C ALA A 133 26.27 2.39 6.31
N ASP A 134 26.23 1.18 5.74
CA ASP A 134 27.22 0.67 4.79
C ASP A 134 26.91 1.04 3.32
N ALA A 135 25.77 1.67 3.07
CA ALA A 135 25.38 2.07 1.73
C ALA A 135 26.22 3.26 1.24
N THR A 136 26.37 3.33 -0.07
CA THR A 136 27.07 4.40 -0.80
C THR A 136 26.08 5.19 -1.65
N GLU A 137 26.52 6.31 -2.22
CA GLU A 137 25.71 7.14 -3.10
C GLU A 137 25.17 6.35 -4.32
N ASP A 138 25.95 5.42 -4.87
CA ASP A 138 25.53 4.57 -6.00
C ASP A 138 24.29 3.71 -5.66
N HIS A 139 24.11 3.35 -4.38
CA HIS A 139 22.98 2.55 -3.94
C HIS A 139 21.66 3.35 -3.94
N LEU A 140 21.70 4.69 -3.94
CA LEU A 140 20.50 5.51 -4.14
C LEU A 140 19.89 5.27 -5.52
N ALA A 141 20.69 4.98 -6.54
CA ALA A 141 20.19 4.64 -7.87
C ALA A 141 19.49 3.26 -7.88
N VAL A 142 19.96 2.31 -7.07
CA VAL A 142 19.29 1.00 -6.91
C VAL A 142 17.93 1.18 -6.23
N VAL A 143 17.87 1.95 -5.13
CA VAL A 143 16.61 2.26 -4.43
C VAL A 143 15.64 3.03 -5.36
N GLU A 144 16.13 3.93 -6.22
CA GLU A 144 15.29 4.62 -7.21
C GLU A 144 14.59 3.63 -8.15
N LYS A 145 15.34 2.64 -8.64
CA LYS A 145 14.81 1.62 -9.54
C LYS A 145 13.75 0.76 -8.86
N GLU A 146 14.01 0.35 -7.62
CA GLU A 146 13.05 -0.42 -6.81
C GLU A 146 11.78 0.40 -6.52
N LEU A 147 11.94 1.68 -6.20
CA LEU A 147 10.81 2.59 -5.98
C LEU A 147 9.92 2.70 -7.21
N ALA A 148 10.51 2.93 -8.38
CA ALA A 148 9.79 3.00 -9.65
C ALA A 148 9.06 1.69 -9.97
N ALA A 149 9.71 0.55 -9.78
CA ALA A 149 9.14 -0.76 -10.06
C ALA A 149 7.98 -1.12 -9.12
N ARG A 150 8.09 -0.80 -7.82
CA ARG A 150 7.15 -1.28 -6.79
C ARG A 150 5.97 -0.35 -6.53
N ILE A 151 6.10 0.94 -6.87
CA ILE A 151 5.00 1.92 -6.75
C ILE A 151 4.20 2.00 -8.06
N GLY A 152 4.81 1.67 -9.19
CA GLY A 152 4.25 1.89 -10.51
C GLY A 152 3.35 0.77 -11.03
N PHE A 153 2.22 0.43 -10.40
CA PHE A 153 1.19 -0.38 -11.10
C PHE A 153 0.83 0.29 -12.44
N ILE A 154 0.68 1.61 -12.41
CA ILE A 154 0.44 2.41 -13.61
C ILE A 154 1.66 2.44 -14.55
N GLN A 155 2.88 2.37 -14.01
CA GLN A 155 4.09 2.30 -14.83
C GLN A 155 4.19 0.94 -15.53
N ALA A 156 3.90 -0.16 -14.84
CA ALA A 156 3.84 -1.49 -15.43
C ALA A 156 2.80 -1.57 -16.56
N VAL A 157 1.64 -0.93 -16.39
CA VAL A 157 0.63 -0.81 -17.45
C VAL A 157 1.19 -0.08 -18.67
N LYS A 158 1.91 1.03 -18.47
CA LYS A 158 2.55 1.78 -19.57
C LYS A 158 3.67 0.99 -20.25
N ASP A 159 4.53 0.34 -19.47
CA ASP A 159 5.68 -0.40 -19.97
C ASP A 159 5.26 -1.66 -20.75
N LEU A 160 4.11 -2.25 -20.39
CA LEU A 160 3.50 -3.38 -21.08
C LEU A 160 2.59 -2.97 -22.25
N ASP A 161 2.46 -1.66 -22.52
CA ASP A 161 1.53 -1.10 -23.51
C ASP A 161 0.08 -1.60 -23.34
N VAL A 162 -0.35 -1.76 -22.08
CA VAL A 162 -1.71 -2.15 -21.72
C VAL A 162 -2.57 -0.90 -21.57
N ARG A 163 -3.76 -0.94 -22.15
CA ARG A 163 -4.76 0.12 -21.98
C ARG A 163 -5.77 -0.29 -20.92
N LEU A 164 -5.90 0.47 -19.83
CA LEU A 164 -6.88 0.19 -18.78
C LEU A 164 -8.24 0.82 -19.08
N ILE A 165 -9.31 0.03 -18.94
CA ILE A 165 -10.68 0.54 -18.87
C ILE A 165 -11.12 0.41 -17.41
N VAL A 166 -11.36 1.54 -16.75
CA VAL A 166 -11.66 1.56 -15.31
C VAL A 166 -13.17 1.59 -15.11
N LEU A 167 -13.66 0.69 -14.27
CA LEU A 167 -15.07 0.67 -13.84
C LEU A 167 -15.19 1.33 -12.47
N GLY A 168 -16.07 2.30 -12.32
CA GLY A 168 -16.21 3.01 -11.05
C GLY A 168 -17.40 3.96 -11.01
N PRO A 169 -17.78 4.46 -9.82
CA PRO A 169 -18.84 5.45 -9.70
C PRO A 169 -18.42 6.75 -10.40
N LYS A 170 -19.39 7.43 -11.03
CA LYS A 170 -19.20 8.78 -11.59
C LYS A 170 -19.40 9.82 -10.49
N GLY A 171 -18.58 10.87 -10.46
CA GLY A 171 -18.79 12.02 -9.58
C GLY A 171 -17.50 12.79 -9.33
N PRO A 172 -17.62 14.06 -8.87
CA PRO A 172 -16.52 15.03 -8.76
C PRO A 172 -15.37 14.65 -7.81
N GLN A 173 -15.48 13.51 -7.12
CA GLN A 173 -14.44 12.93 -6.26
C GLN A 173 -13.72 11.74 -6.90
N HIS A 174 -14.14 11.29 -8.09
CA HIS A 174 -13.51 10.17 -8.76
C HIS A 174 -12.18 10.63 -9.38
N TRP A 175 -11.09 10.08 -8.84
CA TRP A 175 -9.73 10.54 -9.12
C TRP A 175 -9.33 10.48 -10.60
N LEU A 176 -9.98 9.68 -11.44
CA LEU A 176 -9.72 9.62 -12.89
C LEU A 176 -10.52 10.61 -13.76
N GLU A 177 -11.36 11.48 -13.17
CA GLU A 177 -12.15 12.44 -13.96
C GLU A 177 -11.33 13.62 -14.52
N THR A 178 -10.13 13.88 -13.98
CA THR A 178 -9.27 14.93 -14.54
C THR A 178 -8.41 14.38 -15.69
N PRO A 179 -8.24 15.13 -16.80
CA PRO A 179 -7.37 14.73 -17.89
C PRO A 179 -5.95 14.38 -17.45
N GLU A 180 -5.43 15.07 -16.44
CA GLU A 180 -4.11 14.83 -15.85
C GLU A 180 -3.99 13.45 -15.18
N ASN A 181 -5.04 13.00 -14.48
CA ASN A 181 -5.04 11.70 -13.81
C ASN A 181 -5.38 10.55 -14.77
N ALA A 182 -6.13 10.81 -15.83
CA ALA A 182 -6.39 9.85 -16.90
C ALA A 182 -5.23 9.73 -17.90
N ALA A 183 -4.38 10.76 -18.02
CA ALA A 183 -3.36 10.85 -19.04
C ALA A 183 -2.36 9.67 -19.01
N GLY A 184 -2.40 8.90 -20.10
CA GLY A 184 -1.33 7.98 -20.50
C GLY A 184 -1.49 6.52 -20.09
N PHE A 185 -2.60 6.12 -19.45
CA PHE A 185 -2.84 4.69 -19.13
C PHE A 185 -4.33 4.33 -19.01
N CYS A 186 -5.18 5.28 -18.62
CA CYS A 186 -6.62 5.09 -18.56
C CYS A 186 -7.23 5.37 -19.94
N GLY A 187 -7.67 4.31 -20.60
CA GLY A 187 -8.32 4.36 -21.90
C GLY A 187 -9.77 4.86 -21.87
N ALA A 188 -10.48 4.58 -20.77
CA ALA A 188 -11.84 5.04 -20.50
C ALA A 188 -12.20 4.83 -19.02
N LEU A 189 -13.08 5.69 -18.50
CA LEU A 189 -13.78 5.49 -17.23
C LEU A 189 -15.25 5.15 -17.55
N VAL A 190 -15.67 3.92 -17.24
CA VAL A 190 -17.02 3.43 -17.46
C VAL A 190 -17.81 3.49 -16.14
N PRO A 191 -18.88 4.29 -16.06
CA PRO A 191 -19.67 4.42 -14.85
C PRO A 191 -20.35 3.11 -14.45
N VAL A 192 -20.11 2.65 -13.22
CA VAL A 192 -20.76 1.48 -12.61
C VAL A 192 -21.09 1.77 -11.16
N ASN A 193 -22.34 1.49 -10.75
CA ASN A 193 -22.65 1.41 -9.33
C ASN A 193 -22.05 0.11 -8.78
N LEU A 194 -21.06 0.23 -7.89
CA LEU A 194 -20.36 -0.90 -7.28
C LEU A 194 -20.95 -1.31 -5.91
N ALA A 195 -22.14 -0.83 -5.56
CA ALA A 195 -22.84 -1.29 -4.36
C ALA A 195 -23.01 -2.82 -4.40
N PHE A 196 -22.72 -3.49 -3.28
CA PHE A 196 -22.79 -4.94 -3.18
C PHE A 196 -24.23 -5.45 -3.34
N GLY A 197 -24.36 -6.58 -4.02
CA GLY A 197 -25.63 -7.25 -4.27
C GLY A 197 -25.42 -8.45 -5.21
N ALA A 198 -26.37 -9.38 -5.21
CA ALA A 198 -26.35 -10.55 -6.10
C ALA A 198 -26.35 -10.16 -7.59
N ASP A 199 -26.79 -8.94 -7.90
CA ASP A 199 -26.83 -8.35 -9.24
C ASP A 199 -25.54 -7.64 -9.65
N LEU A 200 -24.57 -7.48 -8.74
CA LEU A 200 -23.31 -6.77 -9.01
C LEU A 200 -22.54 -7.36 -10.22
N PRO A 201 -22.37 -8.69 -10.38
CA PRO A 201 -21.71 -9.26 -11.56
C PRO A 201 -22.42 -8.88 -12.86
N ALA A 202 -23.76 -8.93 -12.86
CA ALA A 202 -24.57 -8.57 -14.02
C ALA A 202 -24.46 -7.08 -14.35
N ARG A 203 -24.43 -6.20 -13.34
CA ARG A 203 -24.20 -4.76 -13.52
C ARG A 203 -22.83 -4.46 -14.12
N ILE A 204 -21.78 -5.12 -13.62
CA ILE A 204 -20.42 -5.00 -14.15
C ILE A 204 -20.43 -5.44 -15.62
N SER A 205 -20.92 -6.66 -15.91
CA SER A 205 -20.98 -7.22 -17.26
C SER A 205 -21.72 -6.30 -18.24
N ALA A 206 -22.90 -5.82 -17.86
CA ALA A 206 -23.70 -4.93 -18.70
C ALA A 206 -22.97 -3.61 -19.00
N ALA A 207 -22.26 -3.06 -18.03
CA ALA A 207 -21.49 -1.84 -18.22
C ALA A 207 -20.29 -2.03 -19.15
N VAL A 208 -19.56 -3.14 -19.02
CA VAL A 208 -18.45 -3.43 -19.94
C VAL A 208 -19.00 -3.67 -21.35
N ARG A 209 -20.07 -4.45 -21.50
CA ARG A 209 -20.72 -4.71 -22.80
C ARG A 209 -21.29 -3.45 -23.46
N GLY A 210 -21.75 -2.49 -22.66
CA GLY A 210 -22.28 -1.20 -23.12
C GLY A 210 -21.21 -0.15 -23.45
N TYR A 211 -19.94 -0.41 -23.15
CA TYR A 211 -18.84 0.49 -23.51
C TYR A 211 -18.57 0.44 -25.03
N THR A 212 -18.42 1.61 -25.65
CA THR A 212 -18.20 1.73 -27.11
C THR A 212 -16.96 1.00 -27.63
N GLY A 213 -15.99 0.68 -26.77
CA GLY A 213 -14.81 -0.13 -27.10
C GLY A 213 -14.85 -1.54 -26.50
N TRP A 214 -16.03 -2.10 -26.26
CA TRP A 214 -16.19 -3.44 -25.68
C TRP A 214 -15.42 -4.52 -26.48
N ASP A 215 -15.43 -4.44 -27.81
CA ASP A 215 -14.83 -5.46 -28.67
C ASP A 215 -13.29 -5.53 -28.57
N CYS A 216 -12.65 -4.56 -27.93
CA CYS A 216 -11.22 -4.52 -27.66
C CYS A 216 -10.88 -4.74 -26.17
N VAL A 217 -11.80 -5.28 -25.38
CA VAL A 217 -11.53 -5.72 -24.01
C VAL A 217 -10.97 -7.14 -24.04
N ASP A 218 -9.70 -7.31 -23.67
CA ASP A 218 -9.01 -8.60 -23.73
C ASP A 218 -9.07 -9.41 -22.41
N GLY A 219 -9.56 -8.81 -21.33
CA GLY A 219 -9.60 -9.47 -20.02
C GLY A 219 -10.09 -8.55 -18.91
N MET A 220 -10.32 -9.13 -17.73
CA MET A 220 -10.79 -8.42 -16.55
C MET A 220 -10.04 -8.86 -15.29
N PHE A 221 -9.76 -7.90 -14.40
CA PHE A 221 -9.23 -8.19 -13.07
C PHE A 221 -9.59 -7.06 -12.09
N THR A 222 -9.39 -7.32 -10.79
CA THR A 222 -9.46 -6.30 -9.74
C THR A 222 -8.39 -6.58 -8.70
N ALA A 223 -7.84 -5.51 -8.11
CA ALA A 223 -6.89 -5.59 -7.00
C ALA A 223 -7.58 -5.45 -5.64
N HIS A 224 -8.91 -5.38 -5.61
CA HIS A 224 -9.67 -5.12 -4.40
C HIS A 224 -10.47 -6.38 -4.00
N ASP A 225 -10.11 -6.98 -2.87
CA ASP A 225 -10.60 -8.29 -2.39
C ASP A 225 -12.13 -8.44 -2.48
N ARG A 226 -12.86 -7.42 -2.03
CA ARG A 226 -14.33 -7.41 -2.05
C ARG A 226 -14.97 -7.61 -3.43
N TYR A 227 -14.27 -7.28 -4.50
CA TYR A 227 -14.81 -7.37 -5.87
C TYR A 227 -14.29 -8.59 -6.63
N LEU A 228 -13.35 -9.38 -6.08
CA LEU A 228 -12.71 -10.50 -6.78
C LEU A 228 -13.72 -11.47 -7.41
N VAL A 229 -14.68 -11.95 -6.60
CA VAL A 229 -15.71 -12.89 -7.05
C VAL A 229 -16.61 -12.25 -8.12
N ALA A 230 -17.11 -11.04 -7.87
CA ALA A 230 -18.03 -10.38 -8.80
C ALA A 230 -17.36 -10.01 -10.14
N THR A 231 -16.10 -9.61 -10.11
CA THR A 231 -15.29 -9.34 -11.31
C THR A 231 -15.05 -10.61 -12.12
N ALA A 232 -14.69 -11.73 -11.48
CA ALA A 232 -14.50 -13.00 -12.17
C ALA A 232 -15.81 -13.54 -12.77
N GLN A 233 -16.93 -13.43 -12.04
CA GLN A 233 -18.24 -13.83 -12.54
C GLN A 233 -18.67 -12.98 -13.74
N ALA A 234 -18.43 -11.66 -13.70
CA ALA A 234 -18.69 -10.79 -14.84
C ALA A 234 -17.82 -11.15 -16.05
N ALA A 235 -16.54 -11.50 -15.85
CA ALA A 235 -15.65 -11.96 -16.90
C ALA A 235 -16.16 -13.25 -17.55
N GLU A 236 -16.58 -14.24 -16.75
CA GLU A 236 -17.20 -15.48 -17.25
C GLU A 236 -18.47 -15.21 -18.06
N MET A 237 -19.37 -14.32 -17.57
CA MET A 237 -20.57 -13.91 -18.30
C MET A 237 -20.27 -13.33 -19.68
N LEU A 238 -19.11 -12.69 -19.82
CA LEU A 238 -18.68 -12.04 -21.05
C LEU A 238 -17.75 -12.91 -21.91
N GLY A 239 -17.36 -14.09 -21.44
CA GLY A 239 -16.38 -14.94 -22.10
C GLY A 239 -14.96 -14.38 -22.10
N LEU A 240 -14.64 -13.50 -21.14
CA LEU A 240 -13.32 -12.87 -21.03
C LEU A 240 -12.37 -13.64 -20.10
N PRO A 241 -11.06 -13.62 -20.39
CA PRO A 241 -10.04 -14.11 -19.47
C PRO A 241 -10.07 -13.37 -18.12
N ALA A 242 -10.11 -14.15 -17.03
CA ALA A 242 -9.91 -13.72 -15.64
C ALA A 242 -9.42 -14.91 -14.80
N ALA A 243 -9.08 -14.67 -13.54
CA ALA A 243 -8.87 -15.76 -12.59
C ALA A 243 -10.20 -16.52 -12.35
N PRO A 244 -10.17 -17.85 -12.12
CA PRO A 244 -11.39 -18.64 -11.98
C PRO A 244 -12.25 -18.17 -10.80
N VAL A 245 -13.57 -18.10 -10.99
CA VAL A 245 -14.52 -17.70 -9.94
C VAL A 245 -14.32 -18.52 -8.66
N ARG A 246 -14.23 -19.84 -8.83
CA ARG A 246 -14.03 -20.77 -7.71
C ARG A 246 -12.73 -20.51 -6.93
N ALA A 247 -11.67 -20.05 -7.58
CA ALA A 247 -10.42 -19.73 -6.89
C ALA A 247 -10.63 -18.55 -5.92
N HIS A 248 -11.36 -17.53 -6.36
CA HIS A 248 -11.71 -16.39 -5.51
C HIS A 248 -12.73 -16.75 -4.42
N GLU A 249 -13.72 -17.59 -4.71
CA GLU A 249 -14.65 -18.08 -3.68
C GLU A 249 -13.91 -18.80 -2.55
N ILE A 250 -12.96 -19.68 -2.90
CA ILE A 250 -12.12 -20.37 -1.90
C ILE A 250 -11.21 -19.39 -1.15
N SER A 251 -10.55 -18.47 -1.86
CA SER A 251 -9.55 -17.58 -1.24
C SER A 251 -10.14 -16.43 -0.42
N THR A 252 -11.42 -16.08 -0.66
CA THR A 252 -12.10 -14.99 0.07
C THR A 252 -13.06 -15.51 1.14
N ASP A 253 -13.41 -16.79 1.11
CA ASP A 253 -14.14 -17.45 2.20
C ASP A 253 -13.16 -18.05 3.22
N LYS A 254 -13.07 -17.39 4.38
CA LYS A 254 -12.25 -17.85 5.50
C LYS A 254 -12.67 -19.24 6.04
N PHE A 255 -13.88 -19.74 5.75
CA PHE A 255 -14.27 -21.12 6.07
C PHE A 255 -13.80 -22.15 5.04
N ALA A 256 -13.71 -21.76 3.76
CA ALA A 256 -13.36 -22.68 2.67
C ALA A 256 -11.85 -22.83 2.49
N GLY A 257 -11.06 -21.80 2.82
CA GLY A 257 -9.63 -21.71 2.56
C GLY A 257 -8.72 -22.57 3.44
N VAL A 258 -9.21 -23.20 4.51
CA VAL A 258 -8.37 -23.99 5.44
C VAL A 258 -8.87 -25.42 5.55
N HIS A 259 -8.10 -26.36 4.97
CA HIS A 259 -8.43 -27.79 5.00
C HIS A 259 -8.14 -28.46 6.37
N ASP A 260 -7.42 -27.81 7.31
CA ASP A 260 -6.91 -28.48 8.52
C ASP A 260 -7.13 -27.76 9.87
N ALA A 261 -7.49 -26.47 9.91
CA ALA A 261 -7.75 -25.74 11.18
C ALA A 261 -9.25 -25.76 11.56
N ARG A 262 -9.93 -26.89 11.37
CA ARG A 262 -11.35 -27.02 11.68
C ARG A 262 -11.58 -27.19 13.18
N GLN A 263 -11.67 -26.09 13.92
CA GLN A 263 -12.52 -26.04 15.12
C GLN A 263 -13.77 -25.23 14.80
N ARG A 264 -14.87 -25.97 14.63
CA ARG A 264 -16.21 -25.42 14.44
C ARG A 264 -16.71 -24.98 15.80
N ILE A 265 -16.76 -23.69 16.11
CA ILE A 265 -17.64 -23.25 17.21
C ILE A 265 -19.05 -23.10 16.65
N GLY A 266 -19.65 -24.24 16.34
CA GLY A 266 -21.09 -24.37 16.18
C GLY A 266 -21.69 -24.60 17.56
N THR A 267 -22.03 -23.53 18.28
CA THR A 267 -22.95 -23.52 19.44
C THR A 267 -22.79 -24.61 20.54
N GLY A 268 -21.64 -25.31 20.65
CA GLY A 268 -21.50 -26.43 21.59
C GLY A 268 -20.09 -26.99 21.83
N ASP A 269 -19.07 -26.53 21.10
CA ASP A 269 -17.67 -26.89 21.40
C ASP A 269 -17.05 -25.85 22.35
N GLU A 270 -16.31 -26.31 23.35
CA GLU A 270 -15.64 -25.46 24.34
C GLU A 270 -14.51 -24.63 23.68
N VAL A 271 -14.55 -23.31 23.83
CA VAL A 271 -13.52 -22.40 23.32
C VAL A 271 -12.23 -22.62 24.13
N ARG A 272 -11.11 -22.86 23.46
CA ARG A 272 -9.79 -22.91 24.10
C ARG A 272 -9.11 -21.56 24.02
N TYR A 273 -8.68 -21.04 25.17
CA TYR A 273 -8.01 -19.75 25.28
C TYR A 273 -6.48 -19.87 25.37
N PRO A 274 -5.72 -18.88 24.87
CA PRO A 274 -6.21 -17.73 24.10
C PRO A 274 -6.75 -18.12 22.71
N ALA A 275 -7.73 -17.36 22.23
CA ALA A 275 -8.36 -17.55 20.92
C ALA A 275 -8.29 -16.26 20.10
N ILE A 276 -8.42 -16.39 18.78
CA ILE A 276 -8.66 -15.26 17.88
C ILE A 276 -10.12 -15.27 17.46
N VAL A 277 -10.80 -14.14 17.60
CA VAL A 277 -12.10 -13.88 16.99
C VAL A 277 -11.92 -12.95 15.81
N LYS A 278 -12.54 -13.27 14.67
CA LYS A 278 -12.51 -12.43 13.47
C LYS A 278 -13.79 -12.55 12.64
N PRO A 279 -14.21 -11.50 11.93
CA PRO A 279 -15.32 -11.61 10.99
C PRO A 279 -14.98 -12.52 9.81
N ILE A 280 -15.98 -13.27 9.32
CA ILE A 280 -15.85 -14.09 8.12
C ILE A 280 -15.47 -13.22 6.91
N SER A 281 -16.11 -12.06 6.79
CA SER A 281 -15.92 -11.09 5.70
C SER A 281 -15.15 -9.89 6.25
N GLY A 282 -13.84 -9.88 6.05
CA GLY A 282 -12.99 -8.82 6.55
C GLY A 282 -11.61 -8.84 5.90
N PHE A 283 -10.99 -7.67 5.83
CA PHE A 283 -9.70 -7.40 5.22
C PHE A 283 -8.90 -6.50 6.17
N ALA A 284 -7.59 -6.40 5.94
CA ALA A 284 -6.69 -5.52 6.72
C ALA A 284 -6.73 -5.74 8.25
N SER A 285 -7.03 -6.97 8.69
CA SER A 285 -7.15 -7.35 10.11
C SER A 285 -8.21 -6.56 10.89
N GLU A 286 -9.19 -5.95 10.20
CA GLU A 286 -10.30 -5.25 10.86
C GLU A 286 -11.21 -6.23 11.61
N GLY A 287 -11.53 -5.90 12.86
CA GLY A 287 -12.37 -6.73 13.73
C GLY A 287 -11.71 -8.01 14.24
N VAL A 288 -10.40 -8.19 14.01
CA VAL A 288 -9.64 -9.32 14.56
C VAL A 288 -9.20 -8.99 15.97
N ALA A 289 -9.49 -9.86 16.93
CA ALA A 289 -9.09 -9.68 18.32
C ALA A 289 -8.57 -11.00 18.94
N LYS A 290 -7.51 -10.90 19.73
CA LYS A 290 -7.07 -11.96 20.65
C LYS A 290 -7.87 -11.85 21.94
N VAL A 291 -8.47 -12.95 22.36
CA VAL A 291 -9.33 -13.03 23.54
C VAL A 291 -8.83 -14.15 24.47
N ASN A 292 -8.93 -13.94 25.77
CA ASN A 292 -8.43 -14.86 26.80
C ASN A 292 -9.54 -15.42 27.69
N SER A 293 -10.78 -15.01 27.47
CA SER A 293 -11.96 -15.44 28.24
C SER A 293 -13.24 -15.31 27.42
N ASP A 294 -14.32 -15.93 27.91
CA ASP A 294 -15.66 -15.78 27.34
C ASP A 294 -16.14 -14.32 27.35
N GLY A 295 -15.84 -13.57 28.41
CA GLY A 295 -16.20 -12.16 28.51
C GLY A 295 -15.56 -11.33 27.39
N GLU A 296 -14.25 -11.47 27.21
CA GLU A 296 -13.51 -10.79 26.12
C GLU A 296 -14.01 -11.21 24.73
N LEU A 297 -14.41 -12.47 24.57
CA LEU A 297 -14.99 -12.98 23.32
C LEU A 297 -16.31 -12.27 23.00
N PHE A 298 -17.25 -12.22 23.94
CA PHE A 298 -18.55 -11.57 23.72
C PHE A 298 -18.42 -10.06 23.50
N ASP A 299 -17.54 -9.39 24.26
CA ASP A 299 -17.26 -7.97 24.09
C ASP A 299 -16.69 -7.68 22.70
N SER A 300 -15.75 -8.51 22.23
CA SER A 300 -15.15 -8.35 20.89
C SER A 300 -16.18 -8.55 19.78
N ILE A 301 -17.08 -9.54 19.91
CA ILE A 301 -18.17 -9.76 18.93
C ILE A 301 -19.10 -8.56 18.89
N ALA A 302 -19.46 -7.98 20.04
CA ALA A 302 -20.34 -6.83 20.11
C ALA A 302 -19.75 -5.56 19.45
N GLN A 303 -18.42 -5.45 19.39
CA GLN A 303 -17.72 -4.32 18.76
C GLN A 303 -17.56 -4.45 17.25
N ILE A 304 -17.83 -5.62 16.65
CA ILE A 304 -17.70 -5.81 15.21
C ILE A 304 -18.73 -4.95 14.47
N ASN A 305 -18.25 -4.14 13.53
CA ASN A 305 -19.12 -3.39 12.63
C ASN A 305 -19.78 -4.35 11.64
N SER A 306 -20.96 -4.85 12.01
CA SER A 306 -21.73 -5.81 11.21
C SER A 306 -22.17 -5.27 9.86
N ALA A 307 -22.42 -3.97 9.74
CA ALA A 307 -22.72 -3.35 8.44
C ALA A 307 -21.53 -3.44 7.48
N ARG A 308 -20.30 -3.49 8.01
CA ARG A 308 -19.06 -3.57 7.23
C ARG A 308 -18.58 -5.01 7.01
N HIS A 309 -18.83 -5.91 7.95
CA HIS A 309 -18.22 -7.24 8.00
C HIS A 309 -19.22 -8.41 8.03
N GLY A 310 -20.51 -8.11 8.07
CA GLY A 310 -21.56 -9.10 8.29
C GLY A 310 -21.68 -9.53 9.76
N ASN A 311 -22.62 -10.44 10.02
CA ASN A 311 -22.97 -10.90 11.37
C ASN A 311 -22.31 -12.23 11.77
N VAL A 312 -21.41 -12.76 10.94
CA VAL A 312 -20.81 -14.08 11.13
C VAL A 312 -19.33 -13.91 11.47
N VAL A 313 -18.93 -14.57 12.55
CA VAL A 313 -17.55 -14.58 13.05
C VAL A 313 -16.99 -16.00 13.06
N ILE A 314 -15.67 -16.07 13.05
CA ILE A 314 -14.90 -17.29 13.26
C ILE A 314 -14.13 -17.10 14.57
N VAL A 315 -14.09 -18.16 15.37
CA VAL A 315 -13.23 -18.27 16.54
C VAL A 315 -12.24 -19.39 16.25
N GLU A 316 -10.95 -19.08 16.32
CA GLU A 316 -9.86 -20.01 16.01
C GLU A 316 -8.82 -20.01 17.13
N THR A 317 -8.03 -21.09 17.21
CA THR A 317 -6.93 -21.19 18.16
C THR A 317 -5.90 -20.09 17.90
N TYR A 318 -5.45 -19.40 18.95
CA TYR A 318 -4.31 -18.51 18.83
C TYR A 318 -3.02 -19.32 18.64
N ILE A 319 -2.28 -19.00 17.58
CA ILE A 319 -0.96 -19.57 17.31
C ILE A 319 0.08 -18.54 17.70
N ASP A 320 0.95 -18.89 18.65
CA ASP A 320 2.07 -18.07 19.06
C ASP A 320 3.30 -18.36 18.19
N GLY A 321 4.11 -17.33 17.92
CA GLY A 321 5.30 -17.43 17.09
C GLY A 321 5.28 -16.52 15.85
N PRO A 322 6.33 -16.59 15.01
CA PRO A 322 6.46 -15.74 13.84
C PRO A 322 5.42 -16.07 12.76
N GLU A 323 4.89 -15.03 12.13
CA GLU A 323 4.02 -15.13 10.96
C GLU A 323 4.85 -14.97 9.68
N PHE A 324 4.50 -15.76 8.66
CA PHE A 324 5.18 -15.74 7.37
C PHE A 324 4.16 -15.65 6.24
N ASP A 325 4.39 -14.73 5.32
CA ASP A 325 3.61 -14.55 4.10
C ASP A 325 4.32 -15.19 2.90
N ALA A 326 3.71 -16.23 2.32
CA ALA A 326 4.17 -16.81 1.06
C ALA A 326 3.38 -16.22 -0.13
N ASN A 327 4.05 -15.40 -0.92
CA ASN A 327 3.50 -14.75 -2.10
C ASN A 327 3.77 -15.59 -3.34
N PHE A 328 2.71 -16.01 -4.03
CA PHE A 328 2.77 -16.81 -5.23
C PHE A 328 2.23 -16.04 -6.44
N VAL A 329 2.91 -16.12 -7.58
CA VAL A 329 2.32 -15.74 -8.87
C VAL A 329 1.99 -17.01 -9.64
N LEU A 330 0.72 -17.19 -9.97
CA LEU A 330 0.24 -18.31 -10.77
C LEU A 330 0.14 -17.88 -12.24
N TYR A 331 0.71 -18.68 -13.14
CA TYR A 331 0.70 -18.47 -14.57
C TYR A 331 0.18 -19.72 -15.30
N ARG A 332 -0.66 -19.54 -16.34
CA ARG A 332 -1.20 -20.59 -17.23
C ARG A 332 -1.56 -21.92 -16.54
N ALA A 333 -2.85 -22.12 -16.26
CA ALA A 333 -3.38 -23.37 -15.69
C ALA A 333 -2.72 -23.81 -14.36
N GLY A 334 -2.32 -22.84 -13.53
CA GLY A 334 -1.85 -23.11 -12.17
C GLY A 334 -0.35 -23.41 -12.03
N ASN A 335 0.46 -23.19 -13.07
CA ASN A 335 1.91 -23.27 -12.91
C ASN A 335 2.42 -22.13 -12.02
N LEU A 336 3.28 -22.46 -11.07
CA LEU A 336 3.90 -21.46 -10.19
C LEU A 336 5.02 -20.73 -10.93
N ALA A 337 4.91 -19.41 -11.06
CA ALA A 337 5.90 -18.58 -11.73
C ALA A 337 6.96 -17.99 -10.78
N THR A 338 6.57 -17.63 -9.55
CA THR A 338 7.51 -17.18 -8.51
C THR A 338 6.93 -17.41 -7.11
N LEU A 339 7.82 -17.62 -6.15
CA LEU A 339 7.54 -17.72 -4.72
C LEU A 339 8.46 -16.72 -3.98
N ASN A 340 7.85 -15.84 -3.19
CA ASN A 340 8.57 -15.01 -2.23
C ASN A 340 8.00 -15.26 -0.83
N VAL A 341 8.84 -15.61 0.14
CA VAL A 341 8.43 -15.83 1.53
C VAL A 341 8.96 -14.68 2.37
N LEU A 342 8.04 -13.96 3.01
CA LEU A 342 8.33 -12.81 3.85
C LEU A 342 8.01 -13.16 5.30
N ALA A 343 8.88 -12.79 6.24
CA ALA A 343 8.56 -12.84 7.67
C ALA A 343 7.96 -11.49 8.07
N SER A 344 6.83 -11.50 8.76
CA SER A 344 6.10 -10.29 9.18
C SER A 344 6.39 -9.90 10.62
#